data_AF-A0A354ZKB8-F1
#
_entry.id   AF-A0A354ZKB8-F1
#
_cell.length_a   1.000
_cell.length_b   1.000
_cell.length_c   1.000
_cell.angle_alpha   90.00
_cell.angle_beta   90.00
_cell.angle_gamma   90.00
#
_symmetry.space_group_name_H-M   'P 1'
#
loop_
_entity.id
_entity.type
_entity.pdbx_description
1 polymer ?
#
loop_
_entity_poly.entity_id
_entity_poly.type
_entity_poly.pdbx_seq_one_letter_code
_entity_poly.pdbx_strand_id
1 'polypeptide(L)' 'EYYALWNVDTRKCERSWFVSIAEQGEVVSPDGELAAWESMAEGRWTVHRTDRQPEWELLGHHGPIHGVSWKADSSQLAG' A
#
# COMPACT_ATOMS: atom_id res chain seq x y z
N GLU A 1 5.33 -12.93 -1.21
CA GLU A 1 5.19 -12.62 -2.65
C GLU A 1 6.22 -11.56 -3.04
N TYR A 2 6.30 -11.12 -4.29
CA TYR A 2 7.19 -10.02 -4.68
C TYR A 2 6.34 -8.91 -5.31
N TYR A 3 6.52 -7.68 -4.81
CA TYR A 3 6.01 -6.49 -5.49
C TYR A 3 7.09 -5.94 -6.41
N ALA A 4 6.64 -5.36 -7.51
CA ALA A 4 7.50 -4.72 -8.48
C ALA A 4 6.86 -3.41 -8.97
N LEU A 5 7.66 -2.35 -8.96
CA LEU A 5 7.30 -1.04 -9.51
C LEU A 5 7.85 -0.95 -10.94
N TRP A 6 6.97 -0.60 -11.87
CA TRP A 6 7.29 -0.53 -13.29
C TRP A 6 7.08 0.88 -13.81
N ASN A 7 8.03 1.34 -14.62
CA ASN A 7 7.87 2.54 -15.41
C ASN A 7 7.11 2.21 -16.69
N VAL A 8 5.94 2.82 -16.89
CA VAL A 8 5.07 2.52 -18.03
C VAL A 8 5.68 2.99 -19.35
N ASP A 9 6.28 4.18 -19.36
CA ASP A 9 6.85 4.78 -20.58
C ASP A 9 8.05 3.99 -21.10
N THR A 10 8.95 3.61 -20.19
CA THR A 10 10.18 2.89 -20.53
C THR A 10 10.02 1.38 -20.52
N ARG A 11 8.91 0.86 -19.96
CA ARG A 11 8.59 -0.56 -19.79
C ARG A 11 9.64 -1.33 -18.99
N LYS A 12 10.26 -0.67 -18.01
CA LYS A 12 11.31 -1.25 -17.16
C LYS A 12 10.81 -1.43 -15.73
N CYS A 13 11.26 -2.52 -15.10
CA CYS A 13 11.17 -2.68 -13.66
C CYS A 13 12.16 -1.72 -13.02
N GLU A 14 11.65 -0.74 -12.28
CA GLU A 14 12.48 0.22 -11.54
C GLU A 14 12.89 -0.34 -10.18
N ARG A 15 12.04 -1.19 -9.59
CA ARG A 15 12.27 -1.77 -8.26
C ARG A 15 11.47 -3.04 -8.07
N SER A 16 12.01 -3.99 -7.32
CA SER A 16 11.28 -5.14 -6.80
C SER A 16 11.71 -5.44 -5.37
N TRP A 17 10.78 -5.88 -4.53
CA TRP A 17 11.08 -6.25 -3.14
C TRP A 17 10.25 -7.45 -2.70
N PHE A 18 10.81 -8.21 -1.77
CA PHE A 18 10.10 -9.30 -1.13
C PHE A 18 9.08 -8.74 -0.16
N VAL A 19 7.92 -9.38 -0.16
CA VAL A 19 6.75 -8.97 0.58
C VAL A 19 6.21 -10.21 1.28
N SER A 20 5.78 -10.11 2.53
CA SER A 20 5.34 -11.30 3.27
C SER A 20 4.16 -11.97 2.56
N ILE A 21 3.98 -13.29 2.74
CA ILE A 21 2.85 -14.04 2.17
C ILE A 21 1.48 -13.61 2.72
N ALA A 22 1.47 -12.75 3.72
CA ALA A 22 0.26 -12.14 4.26
C ALA A 22 -0.18 -10.89 3.49
N GLU A 23 0.56 -10.42 2.49
CA GLU A 23 0.31 -9.12 1.85
C GLU A 23 -0.23 -9.31 0.44
N GLN A 24 -1.51 -9.01 0.21
CA GLN A 24 -2.18 -9.32 -1.06
C GLN A 24 -2.53 -8.11 -1.93
N GLY A 25 -2.61 -6.92 -1.36
CA GLY A 25 -2.92 -5.69 -2.10
C GLY A 25 -2.04 -4.54 -1.67
N GLU A 26 -1.70 -3.67 -2.61
CA GLU A 26 -1.05 -2.37 -2.39
C GLU A 26 -1.79 -1.29 -3.18
N VAL A 27 -2.08 -0.16 -2.53
CA VAL A 27 -2.67 1.03 -3.16
C VAL A 27 -1.75 2.21 -2.88
N VAL A 28 -1.08 2.69 -3.92
CA VAL A 28 -0.16 3.83 -3.86
C VAL A 28 -0.94 5.15 -3.85
N SER A 29 -0.51 6.13 -3.06
CA SER A 29 -1.08 7.48 -3.06
C SER A 29 -0.78 8.22 -4.37
N PRO A 30 -1.60 9.19 -4.78
CA PRO A 30 -1.40 9.92 -6.04
C PRO A 30 -0.04 10.61 -6.21
N ASP A 31 0.55 11.10 -5.12
CA ASP A 31 1.91 11.68 -5.09
C ASP A 31 3.03 10.64 -5.08
N GLY A 32 2.70 9.35 -4.92
CA GLY A 32 3.66 8.26 -4.89
C GLY A 32 4.49 8.17 -3.62
N GLU A 33 4.24 9.01 -2.62
CA GLU A 33 5.04 9.02 -1.39
C GLU A 33 4.60 7.96 -0.40
N LEU A 34 3.30 7.63 -0.40
CA LEU A 34 2.67 6.67 0.50
C LEU A 34 2.11 5.49 -0.28
N ALA A 35 1.96 4.37 0.40
CA ALA A 35 1.18 3.25 -0.06
C ALA A 35 0.48 2.59 1.12
N ALA A 36 -0.67 1.99 0.85
CA ALA A 36 -1.42 1.21 1.82
C ALA A 36 -1.39 -0.26 1.40
N TRP A 37 -1.10 -1.17 2.31
CA TRP A 37 -1.07 -2.61 2.06
C TRP A 37 -2.01 -3.36 2.98
N GLU A 38 -2.63 -4.41 2.43
CA GLU A 38 -3.54 -5.29 3.15
C GLU A 38 -2.79 -6.45 3.81
N SER A 39 -3.00 -6.64 5.11
CA SER A 39 -2.54 -7.81 5.86
C SER A 39 -3.66 -8.86 6.00
N MET A 40 -3.46 -10.03 5.38
CA MET A 40 -4.34 -11.20 5.41
C MET A 40 -4.56 -11.79 6.80
N ALA A 41 -3.67 -11.52 7.76
CA ALA A 41 -3.82 -12.09 9.09
C ALA A 41 -5.08 -11.57 9.79
N GLU A 42 -5.47 -10.31 9.50
CA GLU A 42 -6.52 -9.62 10.25
C GLU A 42 -7.42 -8.71 9.38
N GLY A 43 -7.25 -8.70 8.05
CA GLY A 43 -7.98 -7.77 7.16
C GLY A 43 -7.68 -6.31 7.48
N ARG A 44 -6.48 -6.06 7.99
CA ARG A 44 -6.00 -4.75 8.43
C ARG A 44 -5.18 -4.11 7.33
N TRP A 45 -5.25 -2.78 7.28
CA TRP A 45 -4.45 -2.00 6.36
C TRP A 45 -3.42 -1.18 7.13
N THR A 46 -2.19 -1.25 6.63
CA THR A 46 -1.07 -0.46 7.12
C THR A 46 -0.67 0.50 6.00
N VAL A 47 -0.28 1.72 6.36
CA VAL A 47 0.28 2.68 5.42
C VAL A 47 1.77 2.81 5.68
N HIS A 48 2.55 2.91 4.60
CA HIS A 48 4.00 3.05 4.62
C HIS A 48 4.46 4.08 3.63
N ARG A 49 5.66 4.61 3.84
CA ARG A 49 6.36 5.39 2.80
C ARG A 49 6.95 4.46 1.75
N THR A 50 6.87 4.86 0.49
CA THR A 50 7.41 4.10 -0.65
C THR A 50 8.93 4.09 -0.72
N ASP A 51 9.61 5.00 0.00
CA ASP A 51 11.07 5.06 0.18
C ASP A 51 11.59 4.29 1.41
N ARG A 52 10.68 3.60 2.13
CA ARG A 52 10.83 2.77 3.34
C ARG A 52 10.79 3.53 4.67
N GLN A 53 9.87 3.05 5.53
CA GLN A 53 9.73 3.26 6.98
C GLN A 53 9.61 4.73 7.44
N PRO A 54 8.68 5.05 8.35
CA PRO A 54 7.89 4.15 9.19
C PRO A 54 6.63 3.60 8.51
N GLU A 55 6.08 2.54 9.11
CA GLU A 55 4.76 1.97 8.87
C GLU A 55 3.80 2.41 9.97
N TRP A 56 2.53 2.63 9.63
CA TRP A 56 1.48 2.91 10.61
C TRP A 56 0.18 2.18 10.28
N GLU A 57 -0.43 1.59 11.30
CA GLU A 57 -1.71 0.91 11.20
C GLU A 57 -2.86 1.91 11.06
N LEU A 58 -3.83 1.63 10.18
CA LEU A 58 -5.08 2.39 10.12
C LEU A 58 -6.01 1.90 11.23
N LEU A 59 -6.21 2.75 12.24
CA LEU A 59 -7.04 2.44 13.40
C LEU A 59 -8.49 2.94 13.21
N GLY A 60 -9.45 2.22 13.80
CA GLY A 60 -10.84 2.68 13.94
C GLY A 60 -11.90 1.73 13.36
N HIS A 61 -11.54 0.85 12.43
CA HIS A 61 -12.46 -0.18 11.96
C HIS A 61 -12.55 -1.33 12.96
N HIS A 62 -13.78 -1.80 13.22
CA HIS A 62 -14.08 -2.90 14.15
C HIS A 62 -14.27 -4.25 13.45
N GLY A 63 -13.86 -4.35 12.19
CA GLY A 63 -13.97 -5.53 11.34
C GLY A 63 -13.10 -5.41 10.09
N PRO A 64 -13.14 -6.41 9.19
CA PRO A 64 -12.29 -6.43 7.99
C PRO A 64 -12.54 -5.23 7.08
N ILE A 65 -11.45 -4.65 6.57
CA ILE A 65 -11.48 -3.61 5.53
C ILE A 65 -11.21 -4.29 4.19
N HIS A 66 -12.17 -4.24 3.28
CA HIS A 66 -12.10 -4.98 2.00
C HIS A 66 -11.43 -4.20 0.85
N GLY A 67 -11.10 -2.94 1.07
CA GLY A 67 -10.43 -2.11 0.07
C GLY A 67 -10.22 -0.71 0.58
N VAL A 68 -9.29 0.02 -0.03
CA VAL A 68 -8.99 1.40 0.33
C VAL A 68 -8.87 2.29 -0.91
N SER A 69 -9.07 3.60 -0.73
CA SER A 69 -8.95 4.58 -1.80
C SER A 69 -8.37 5.91 -1.30
N TRP A 70 -7.32 6.38 -1.97
CA TRP A 70 -6.72 7.67 -1.68
C TRP A 70 -7.52 8.82 -2.30
N LYS A 71 -7.63 9.92 -1.55
CA LYS A 71 -8.03 11.20 -2.10
C LYS A 71 -6.94 11.72 -3.05
N ALA A 72 -7.34 12.45 -4.09
CA ALA A 72 -6.45 12.95 -5.14
C ALA A 72 -5.28 13.82 -4.64
N ASP A 73 -5.40 14.44 -3.47
CA ASP A 73 -4.35 15.27 -2.86
C ASP A 73 -3.47 14.49 -1.85
N SER A 74 -3.57 13.16 -1.83
CA SER A 74 -2.85 12.26 -0.91
C SER A 74 -3.09 12.49 0.59
N SER A 75 -3.97 13.42 0.98
CA SER A 75 -4.15 13.80 2.39
C SER A 75 -5.04 12.86 3.18
N GLN A 76 -5.83 12.02 2.49
CA GLN A 76 -6.83 11.16 3.09
C GLN A 76 -6.87 9.80 2.40
N LEU A 77 -7.12 8.77 3.19
CA LEU A 77 -7.35 7.39 2.75
C LEU A 77 -8.70 6.93 3.33
N ALA A 78 -9.59 6.46 2.46
CA ALA A 78 -10.84 5.81 2.87
C ALA A 78 -10.63 4.29 2.86
N GLY A 79 -11.25 3.59 3.80
CA GLY A 79 -11.31 2.12 3.91
C GLY A 79 -12.72 1.65 4.26
#